data_AF-A0A7C8EPR4-F1
#
_entry.id   AF-A0A7C8EPR4-F1
#
_cell.length_a   1.000
_cell.length_b   1.000
_cell.length_c   1.000
_cell.angle_alpha   90.00
_cell.angle_beta   90.00
_cell.angle_gamma   90.00
#
_symmetry.space_group_name_H-M   'P 1'
#
loop_
_entity.id
_entity.type
_entity.pdbx_description
1 polymer ?
#
loop_
_entity_poly.entity_id
_entity_poly.type
_entity_poly.pdbx_seq_one_letter_code
_entity_poly.pdbx_strand_id
1 'polypeptide(L)' 'MPKGFNPLQQVKALQEKMAKMQEDLAFKKVEASAGGGMVTVVINGRQEVLGIKIDPQVVDPEDIEMLQD' A
#
# COMPACT_ATOMS: atom_id res chain seq x y z
N MET A 1 -35.02 10.57 -32.80
CA MET A 1 -34.92 10.70 -31.33
C MET A 1 -33.55 10.18 -30.90
N PRO A 2 -32.60 11.02 -30.48
CA PRO A 2 -31.35 10.49 -29.97
C PRO A 2 -31.64 9.82 -28.62
N LYS A 3 -31.30 8.53 -28.51
CA LYS A 3 -31.40 7.77 -27.25
C LYS A 3 -30.58 8.51 -26.19
N GLY A 4 -31.27 9.00 -25.17
CA GLY A 4 -30.69 9.90 -24.18
C GLY A 4 -29.50 9.26 -23.46
N PHE A 5 -28.37 9.93 -23.52
CA PHE A 5 -27.31 9.83 -22.53
C PHE A 5 -27.96 10.02 -21.16
N ASN A 6 -27.85 9.04 -20.25
CA ASN A 6 -28.43 9.13 -18.90
C ASN A 6 -27.31 9.42 -17.89
N PRO A 7 -27.09 10.68 -17.50
CA PRO A 7 -26.01 11.08 -16.60
C PRO A 7 -26.02 10.34 -15.26
N LEU A 8 -27.21 9.99 -14.75
CA LEU A 8 -27.35 9.29 -13.47
C LEU A 8 -26.75 7.88 -13.51
N GLN A 9 -26.91 7.16 -14.62
CA GLN A 9 -26.33 5.82 -14.78
C GLN A 9 -24.80 5.89 -14.85
N GLN A 10 -24.24 6.94 -15.46
CA GLN A 10 -22.79 7.14 -15.54
C GLN A 10 -22.19 7.55 -14.19
N VAL A 11 -22.87 8.41 -13.43
CA VAL A 11 -22.44 8.76 -12.07
C VAL A 11 -22.45 7.52 -11.17
N LYS A 12 -23.49 6.67 -11.24
CA LYS A 12 -23.53 5.41 -10.48
C LYS A 12 -22.38 4.47 -10.86
N ALA A 13 -22.13 4.27 -12.15
CA ALA A 13 -21.03 3.42 -12.61
C ALA A 13 -19.65 3.96 -12.16
N LEU A 14 -19.48 5.29 -12.16
CA LEU A 14 -18.27 5.92 -11.63
C LEU A 14 -18.13 5.70 -10.12
N GLN A 15 -19.22 5.86 -9.35
CA GLN A 15 -19.21 5.62 -7.90
C GLN A 15 -18.83 4.18 -7.56
N GLU A 16 -19.42 3.19 -8.22
CA GLU A 16 -19.09 1.78 -8.04
C GLU A 16 -17.63 1.48 -8.41
N LYS A 17 -17.14 2.03 -9.52
CA LYS A 17 -15.75 1.87 -9.96
C LYS A 17 -14.77 2.51 -8.95
N MET A 18 -15.10 3.67 -8.39
CA MET A 18 -14.27 4.34 -7.39
C MET A 18 -14.24 3.54 -6.09
N ALA A 19 -15.39 3.02 -5.62
CA ALA A 19 -15.46 2.17 -4.43
C ALA A 19 -14.60 0.90 -4.59
N LYS A 20 -14.75 0.21 -5.73
CA LYS A 20 -13.93 -0.98 -6.04
C LYS A 20 -12.45 -0.66 -6.12
N MET A 21 -12.08 0.46 -6.74
CA MET A 21 -10.69 0.87 -6.83
C MET A 21 -10.09 1.20 -5.46
N GLN A 22 -10.86 1.83 -4.56
CA GLN A 22 -10.41 2.05 -3.19
C GLN A 22 -10.20 0.74 -2.43
N GLU A 23 -11.09 -0.23 -2.61
CA GLU A 23 -10.97 -1.56 -2.03
C GLU A 23 -9.75 -2.32 -2.59
N ASP A 24 -9.56 -2.33 -3.91
CA ASP A 24 -8.41 -2.98 -4.57
C ASP A 24 -7.08 -2.36 -4.11
N LEU A 25 -7.02 -1.04 -3.95
CA LEU A 25 -5.84 -0.35 -3.41
C LEU A 25 -5.56 -0.76 -1.97
N ALA A 26 -6.60 -0.94 -1.15
CA ALA A 26 -6.44 -1.34 0.24
C ALA A 26 -5.73 -2.68 0.42
N PHE A 27 -5.88 -3.60 -0.54
CA PHE A 27 -5.23 -4.91 -0.51
C PHE A 27 -3.91 -4.98 -1.29
N LYS A 28 -3.64 -4.00 -2.15
CA LYS A 28 -2.39 -3.96 -2.91
C LYS A 28 -1.21 -3.80 -1.95
N LYS A 29 -0.24 -4.72 -2.05
CA LYS A 29 0.98 -4.71 -1.24
C LYS A 29 2.13 -4.08 -2.00
N VAL A 30 2.96 -3.32 -1.28
CA VAL A 30 4.22 -2.78 -1.76
C VAL A 30 5.30 -3.18 -0.77
N GLU A 31 6.45 -3.60 -1.29
CA GLU A 31 7.63 -3.95 -0.52
C GLU A 31 8.71 -2.89 -0.76
N ALA A 32 9.36 -2.45 0.31
CA ALA A 32 10.49 -1.52 0.24
C ALA A 32 11.59 -2.02 1.20
N SER A 33 12.84 -1.68 0.87
CA SER A 33 13.99 -2.09 1.67
C SER A 33 15.00 -0.96 1.89
N ALA A 34 15.68 -0.98 3.02
CA ALA A 34 16.80 -0.11 3.39
C ALA A 34 18.05 -0.94 3.71
N GLY A 35 19.21 -0.28 3.82
CA GLY A 35 20.47 -0.94 4.18
C GLY A 35 20.86 -2.09 3.24
N GLY A 36 20.63 -1.96 1.94
CA GLY A 36 20.93 -3.03 0.97
C GLY A 36 20.04 -4.28 1.08
N GLY A 37 18.90 -4.19 1.75
CA GLY A 37 17.99 -5.33 1.96
C GLY A 37 18.01 -5.88 3.38
N MET A 38 18.79 -5.28 4.29
CA MET A 38 18.86 -5.69 5.70
C MET A 38 17.56 -5.38 6.46
N VAL A 39 16.83 -4.34 6.06
CA VAL A 39 15.47 -4.06 6.57
C VAL A 39 14.51 -4.04 5.40
N THR A 40 13.44 -4.83 5.47
CA THR A 40 12.37 -4.88 4.46
C THR A 40 11.03 -4.67 5.15
N VAL A 41 10.20 -3.78 4.60
CA VAL A 41 8.85 -3.50 5.09
C VAL A 41 7.84 -3.76 3.99
N VAL A 42 6.75 -4.44 4.34
CA VAL A 42 5.58 -4.62 3.47
C VAL A 42 4.44 -3.76 3.98
N ILE A 43 3.94 -2.87 3.13
CA ILE A 43 2.78 -2.01 3.43
C ILE A 43 1.65 -2.29 2.44
N ASN A 44 0.41 -1.97 2.83
CA ASN A 44 -0.71 -1.95 1.89
C ASN A 44 -1.07 -0.52 1.44
N GLY A 45 -2.00 -0.38 0.49
CA GLY A 45 -2.46 0.94 0.03
C GLY A 45 -3.29 1.73 1.06
N ARG A 46 -3.61 1.14 2.22
CA ARG A 46 -4.12 1.84 3.40
C ARG A 46 -3.01 2.34 4.33
N GLN A 47 -1.74 2.21 3.92
CA GLN A 47 -0.55 2.55 4.70
C GLN A 47 -0.42 1.74 6.00
N GLU A 48 -1.04 0.56 6.04
CA GLU A 48 -0.86 -0.37 7.16
C GLU A 48 0.41 -1.19 6.94
N VAL A 49 1.23 -1.29 7.99
CA VAL A 49 2.37 -2.19 8.01
C VAL A 49 1.88 -3.62 8.15
N LEU A 50 2.12 -4.43 7.14
CA LEU A 50 1.74 -5.84 7.11
C LEU A 50 2.86 -6.76 7.61
N GLY A 51 4.11 -6.30 7.56
CA GLY A 51 5.25 -7.06 8.03
C GLY A 51 6.55 -6.27 7.93
N ILE A 52 7.47 -6.61 8.82
CA ILE A 52 8.84 -6.11 8.85
C ILE A 52 9.76 -7.32 8.96
N LYS A 53 10.79 -7.37 8.11
CA LYS A 53 11.88 -8.33 8.20
C LYS A 53 13.17 -7.57 8.45
N ILE A 54 13.94 -8.02 9.43
CA ILE A 54 15.21 -7.41 9.85
C ILE A 54 16.27 -8.51 9.80
N ASP A 55 17.39 -8.23 9.16
CA ASP A 55 18.58 -9.08 9.20
C ASP A 55 19.20 -9.04 10.60
N PRO A 56 19.48 -10.18 11.25
CA PRO A 56 20.13 -10.19 12.56
C PRO A 56 21.44 -9.41 12.63
N GLN A 57 22.14 -9.22 11.51
CA GLN A 57 23.40 -8.46 11.47
C GLN A 57 23.24 -6.98 11.83
N VAL A 58 22.05 -6.40 11.66
CA VAL A 58 21.76 -5.01 12.04
C VAL A 58 21.09 -4.90 13.41
N VAL A 59 20.93 -6.01 14.13
CA VAL A 59 20.34 -6.03 15.48
C VAL A 59 21.48 -6.07 16.50
N ASP A 60 22.14 -4.93 16.68
CA ASP A 60 23.19 -4.75 17.67
C ASP A 60 22.67 -3.93 18.87
N PRO A 61 22.62 -4.49 20.09
CA PRO A 61 22.25 -3.75 21.29
C PRO A 61 23.19 -2.58 21.64
N GLU A 62 24.44 -2.61 21.16
CA GLU A 62 25.42 -1.54 21.38
C GLU A 62 25.30 -0.41 20.34
N ASP A 63 24.62 -0.67 19.21
CA ASP A 63 24.39 0.29 18.12
C ASP A 63 22.96 0.20 17.56
N ILE A 64 21.99 0.55 18.41
CA ILE A 64 20.57 0.57 18.05
C ILE A 64 20.24 1.71 17.08
N GLU A 65 21.02 2.79 17.07
CA GLU A 65 20.80 3.93 16.17
C GLU A 65 20.88 3.51 14.70
N MET A 66 21.84 2.66 14.35
CA MET A 66 21.95 2.10 12.99
C MET A 66 20.70 1.34 12.53
N LEU A 67 19.98 0.67 13.45
CA LEU A 67 18.75 -0.05 13.11
C LEU A 67 17.54 0.88 12.96
N GLN A 68 17.60 2.07 13.58
CA GLN A 68 16.50 3.05 13.53
C GLN A 68 16.50 3.87 12.24
N ASP A 69 17.69 4.10 11.65
CA ASP A 69 17.90 4.79 10.38
C ASP A 69 17.40 4.00 9.15
#